data_AF-A0A4S9YAZ5-F1
#
_entry.id   AF-A0A4S9YAZ5-F1
#
_cell.length_a   1.000
_cell.length_b   1.000
_cell.length_c   1.000
_cell.angle_alpha   90.00
_cell.angle_beta   90.00
_cell.angle_gamma   90.00
#
_symmetry.space_group_name_H-M   'P 1'
#
loop_
_entity.id
_entity.type
_entity.pdbx_description
1 polymer ?
#
loop_
_entity_poly.entity_id
_entity_poly.type
_entity_poly.pdbx_seq_one_letter_code
_entity_poly.pdbx_strand_id
1 'polypeptide(L)'
;MLKKGDKFSFSTFGFPPLPSEVYESVEPSKTEVGRLAWRAESDGNGDKDSAIDVYHAWVIEDLEGDRVRILTQESQIGKPAADLSTKKPNPMLNGHQDWIDGLVKAARDGK
;
A
#
# COMPACT_ATOMS: atom_id res chain seq x y z
N MET A 1 -6.39 4.99 14.27
CA MET A 1 -6.31 5.44 12.87
C MET A 1 -4.93 6.02 12.64
N LEU A 2 -4.28 5.68 11.54
CA LEU A 2 -2.98 6.24 11.16
C LEU A 2 -3.15 7.72 10.81
N LYS A 3 -2.16 8.54 11.14
CA LYS A 3 -2.10 9.98 10.86
C LYS A 3 -0.83 10.30 10.09
N LYS A 4 -0.83 11.41 9.35
CA LYS A 4 0.37 11.91 8.68
C LYS A 4 1.51 12.09 9.70
N GLY A 5 2.68 11.54 9.38
CA GLY A 5 3.87 11.52 10.24
C GLY A 5 3.94 10.30 11.17
N ASP A 6 2.88 9.49 11.27
CA ASP A 6 2.95 8.24 12.04
C ASP A 6 3.98 7.30 11.41
N LYS A 7 4.73 6.62 12.28
CA LYS A 7 5.74 5.62 11.89
C LYS A 7 5.28 4.24 12.31
N PHE A 8 5.43 3.28 11.42
CA PHE A 8 5.06 1.89 11.65
C PHE A 8 5.98 0.97 10.85
N SER A 9 5.84 -0.34 11.05
CA SER A 9 6.52 -1.33 10.23
C SER A 9 5.65 -2.56 10.09
N PHE A 10 5.69 -3.17 8.92
CA PHE A 10 4.93 -4.38 8.60
C PHE A 10 5.71 -5.24 7.60
N SER A 11 5.50 -6.54 7.68
CA SER A 11 5.99 -7.50 6.68
C SER A 11 4.91 -7.74 5.65
N THR A 12 5.31 -7.78 4.38
CA THR A 12 4.39 -8.06 3.28
C THR A 12 5.13 -8.70 2.12
N PHE A 13 4.43 -9.49 1.29
CA PHE A 13 4.99 -10.12 0.09
C PHE A 13 6.31 -10.90 0.29
N GLY A 14 6.55 -11.44 1.50
CA GLY A 14 7.79 -12.13 1.85
C GLY A 14 8.99 -11.21 2.14
N PHE A 15 8.81 -9.89 2.11
CA PHE A 15 9.81 -8.93 2.57
C PHE A 15 9.87 -8.90 4.11
N PRO A 16 11.07 -8.69 4.69
CA PRO A 16 11.19 -8.38 6.11
C PRO A 16 10.42 -7.09 6.44
N PRO A 17 10.11 -6.84 7.72
CA PRO A 17 9.44 -5.61 8.11
C PRO A 17 10.15 -4.37 7.56
N LEU A 18 9.45 -3.55 6.78
CA LEU A 18 9.99 -2.31 6.23
C LEU A 18 9.60 -1.14 7.16
N PRO A 19 10.55 -0.31 7.62
CA PRO A 19 10.24 0.98 8.25
C PRO A 19 9.38 1.81 7.30
N SER A 20 8.26 2.31 7.82
CA SER A 20 7.29 3.10 7.05
C SER A 20 6.88 4.37 7.78
N GLU A 21 6.65 5.43 7.02
CA GLU A 21 6.11 6.71 7.51
C GLU A 21 4.91 7.13 6.66
N VAL A 22 3.85 7.60 7.31
CA VAL A 22 2.62 8.05 6.64
C VAL A 22 2.82 9.47 6.09
N TYR A 23 2.65 9.64 4.78
CA TYR A 23 2.81 10.92 4.08
C TYR A 23 1.46 11.61 3.77
N GLU A 24 0.39 10.83 3.64
CA GLU A 24 -0.97 11.32 3.42
C GLU A 24 -1.96 10.55 4.29
N SER A 25 -2.91 11.25 4.90
CA SER A 25 -3.98 10.66 5.70
C SER A 25 -5.17 11.62 5.76
N VAL A 26 -6.15 11.38 4.90
CA VAL A 26 -7.39 12.13 4.77
C VAL A 26 -8.55 11.16 4.94
N GLU A 27 -9.41 11.41 5.92
CA GLU A 27 -10.57 10.55 6.17
C GLU A 27 -11.61 10.69 5.03
N PRO A 28 -12.20 9.59 4.54
CA PRO A 28 -13.28 9.67 3.56
C PRO A 28 -14.54 10.28 4.17
N SER A 29 -15.28 11.04 3.37
CA SER A 29 -16.61 11.54 3.71
C SER A 29 -17.50 11.59 2.46
N LYS A 30 -18.78 11.96 2.64
CA LYS A 30 -19.72 12.12 1.51
C LYS A 30 -19.27 13.12 0.44
N THR A 31 -18.34 14.02 0.78
CA THR A 31 -17.86 15.09 -0.10
C THR A 31 -16.36 15.07 -0.32
N GLU A 32 -15.62 14.21 0.38
CA GLU A 32 -14.15 14.15 0.32
C GLU A 32 -13.70 12.72 0.09
N VAL A 33 -12.84 12.54 -0.90
CA VAL A 33 -12.19 11.26 -1.19
C VAL A 33 -11.19 10.94 -0.08
N GLY A 34 -11.31 9.75 0.53
CA GLY A 34 -10.35 9.27 1.50
C GLY A 34 -9.03 8.94 0.84
N ARG A 35 -7.92 9.38 1.45
CA ARG A 35 -6.57 9.17 0.94
C ARG A 35 -5.64 8.72 2.05
N LEU A 36 -4.89 7.66 1.81
CA LEU A 36 -3.88 7.18 2.74
C LEU A 36 -2.65 6.77 1.94
N ALA A 37 -1.49 7.31 2.28
CA ALA A 37 -0.25 6.92 1.62
C ALA A 37 0.91 6.93 2.60
N TRP A 38 1.84 6.00 2.39
CA TRP A 38 3.06 5.89 3.17
C TRP A 38 4.26 5.63 2.27
N ARG A 39 5.43 6.06 2.75
CA ARG A 39 6.72 5.66 2.19
C ARG A 39 7.27 4.54 3.03
N ALA A 40 7.75 3.47 2.40
CA ALA A 40 8.46 2.36 3.05
C ALA A 40 9.85 2.24 2.42
N GLU A 41 10.90 2.23 3.24
CA GLU A 41 12.27 2.22 2.74
C GLU A 41 13.17 1.24 3.49
N SER A 42 14.12 0.64 2.77
CA SER A 42 15.27 -0.07 3.34
C SER A 42 16.51 0.36 2.57
N ASP A 43 17.57 0.71 3.30
CA ASP A 43 18.87 1.08 2.76
C ASP A 43 19.73 -0.13 2.37
N GLY A 44 19.19 -1.36 2.46
CA GLY A 44 19.91 -2.60 2.19
C GLY A 44 21.08 -2.84 3.14
N ASN A 45 21.12 -2.21 4.33
CA ASN A 45 22.29 -2.18 5.22
C ASN A 45 23.57 -1.68 4.51
N GLY A 46 23.40 -0.73 3.59
CA GLY A 46 24.49 -0.17 2.78
C GLY A 46 24.75 -0.91 1.47
N ASP A 47 24.11 -2.05 1.22
CA ASP A 47 24.10 -2.69 -0.09
C ASP A 47 23.03 -2.06 -1.00
N LYS A 48 23.50 -1.30 -2.01
CA LYS A 48 22.63 -0.63 -2.99
C LYS A 48 21.76 -1.60 -3.79
N ASP A 49 22.23 -2.82 -4.00
CA ASP A 49 21.50 -3.83 -4.76
C ASP A 49 20.35 -4.45 -3.93
N SER A 50 20.39 -4.28 -2.62
CA SER A 50 19.35 -4.70 -1.68
C SER A 50 18.43 -3.56 -1.23
N ALA A 51 18.76 -2.31 -1.57
CA ALA A 51 17.98 -1.13 -1.21
C ALA A 51 16.66 -1.06 -1.99
N ILE A 52 15.61 -0.61 -1.30
CA ILE A 52 14.29 -0.39 -1.89
C ILE A 52 13.63 0.85 -1.27
N ASP A 53 12.96 1.62 -2.12
CA ASP A 53 12.16 2.77 -1.74
C ASP A 53 10.80 2.66 -2.40
N VAL A 54 9.75 2.71 -1.59
CA VAL A 54 8.38 2.43 -1.99
C VAL A 54 7.47 3.56 -1.54
N TYR A 55 6.59 4.01 -2.41
CA TYR A 55 5.46 4.86 -2.06
C TYR A 55 4.16 4.14 -2.39
N HIS A 56 3.41 3.77 -1.37
CA HIS A 56 2.16 3.01 -1.48
C HIS A 56 0.99 3.91 -1.11
N ALA A 57 0.07 4.10 -2.05
CA ALA A 57 -1.07 4.99 -1.93
C ALA A 57 -2.40 4.24 -2.07
N TRP A 58 -3.40 4.72 -1.34
CA TRP A 58 -4.76 4.22 -1.30
C TRP A 58 -5.73 5.38 -1.46
N VAL A 59 -6.77 5.13 -2.25
CA VAL A 59 -7.89 6.03 -2.49
C VAL A 59 -9.18 5.26 -2.21
N ILE A 60 -10.01 5.80 -1.32
CA ILE A 60 -11.31 5.25 -0.94
C ILE A 60 -12.37 6.31 -1.21
N GLU A 61 -13.28 6.04 -2.14
CA GLU A 61 -14.32 7.01 -2.54
C GLU A 61 -15.70 6.36 -2.69
N ASP A 62 -16.72 7.10 -2.24
CA ASP A 62 -18.12 6.77 -2.53
C ASP A 62 -18.41 7.09 -4.00
N LEU A 63 -19.10 6.17 -4.67
CA LEU A 63 -19.59 6.32 -6.03
C LEU A 63 -21.12 6.24 -6.05
N GLU A 64 -21.73 6.78 -7.11
CA GLU A 64 -23.17 6.66 -7.33
C GLU A 64 -23.64 5.20 -7.33
N GLY A 65 -24.85 4.98 -6.81
CA GLY A 65 -25.49 3.67 -6.74
C GLY A 65 -25.06 2.83 -5.53
N ASP A 66 -24.75 3.47 -4.40
CA ASP A 66 -24.35 2.81 -3.13
C ASP A 66 -23.11 1.90 -3.32
N ARG A 67 -22.12 2.42 -4.04
CA ARG A 67 -20.86 1.72 -4.34
C ARG A 67 -19.70 2.43 -3.68
N VAL A 68 -18.71 1.66 -3.28
CA VAL A 68 -17.42 2.18 -2.83
C VAL A 68 -16.35 1.69 -3.78
N ARG A 69 -15.47 2.59 -4.22
CA ARG A 69 -14.26 2.24 -4.95
C ARG A 69 -13.08 2.22 -3.99
N ILE A 70 -12.30 1.14 -4.08
CA ILE A 70 -11.02 0.98 -3.42
C ILE A 70 -9.97 0.93 -4.53
N LEU A 71 -9.09 1.92 -4.56
CA LEU A 71 -7.95 1.96 -5.47
C LEU A 71 -6.68 1.94 -4.64
N THR A 72 -5.72 1.11 -5.05
CA THR A 72 -4.36 1.15 -4.52
C THR A 72 -3.35 1.18 -5.66
N GLN A 73 -2.30 1.95 -5.48
CA GLN A 73 -1.17 2.03 -6.41
C GLN A 73 0.12 2.14 -5.62
N GLU A 74 1.16 1.49 -6.13
CA GLU A 74 2.47 1.49 -5.51
C GLU A 74 3.54 1.82 -6.54
N SER A 75 4.41 2.78 -6.19
CA SER A 75 5.61 3.11 -6.94
C SER A 75 6.82 2.60 -6.20
N GLN A 76 7.73 1.93 -6.90
CA GLN A 76 8.89 1.28 -6.30
C GLN A 76 10.17 1.67 -7.05
N ILE A 77 11.25 1.91 -6.31
CA ILE A 77 12.60 2.17 -6.81
C ILE A 77 13.56 1.21 -6.13
N GLY A 78 14.48 0.61 -6.90
CA GLY A 78 15.52 -0.30 -6.41
C GLY A 78 15.70 -1.51 -7.31
N LYS A 79 16.85 -2.18 -7.21
CA LYS A 79 17.09 -3.44 -7.95
C LYS A 79 16.05 -4.53 -7.60
N PRO A 80 15.62 -4.72 -6.32
CA PRO A 80 14.57 -5.69 -6.01
C PRO A 80 13.25 -5.38 -6.71
N ALA A 81 12.88 -4.10 -6.82
CA ALA A 81 11.68 -3.65 -7.53
C ALA A 81 11.78 -3.90 -9.05
N ALA A 82 12.94 -3.61 -9.65
CA ALA A 82 13.20 -3.90 -11.06
C ALA A 82 13.06 -5.41 -11.34
N ASP A 83 13.63 -6.26 -10.48
CA ASP A 83 13.53 -7.71 -10.61
C ASP A 83 12.07 -8.19 -10.49
N LEU A 84 11.32 -7.67 -9.51
CA LEU A 84 9.89 -7.97 -9.32
C LEU A 84 9.04 -7.60 -10.55
N SER A 85 9.34 -6.48 -11.20
CA SER A 85 8.57 -5.99 -12.36
C SER A 85 8.54 -6.96 -13.55
N THR A 86 9.52 -7.85 -13.64
CA THR A 86 9.66 -8.83 -14.73
C THR A 86 8.94 -10.15 -14.46
N LYS A 87 8.55 -10.42 -13.20
CA LYS A 87 7.98 -11.71 -12.79
C LYS A 87 6.58 -11.91 -13.34
N LYS A 88 6.31 -13.15 -13.77
CA LYS A 88 4.98 -13.60 -14.24
C LYS A 88 4.62 -14.92 -13.55
N PRO A 89 3.44 -15.03 -12.90
CA PRO A 89 2.47 -13.95 -12.66
C PRO A 89 3.07 -12.82 -11.80
N ASN A 90 2.54 -11.60 -11.90
CA ASN A 90 3.07 -10.44 -11.17
C ASN A 90 2.72 -10.56 -9.67
N PRO A 91 3.71 -10.75 -8.78
CA PRO A 91 3.45 -11.00 -7.37
C PRO A 91 2.89 -9.77 -6.64
N MET A 92 3.32 -8.55 -7.00
CA MET A 92 2.83 -7.32 -6.39
C MET A 92 1.36 -7.08 -6.75
N LEU A 93 1.00 -7.29 -8.02
CA LEU A 93 -0.38 -7.20 -8.47
C LEU A 93 -1.27 -8.17 -7.70
N ASN A 94 -0.87 -9.44 -7.63
CA ASN A 94 -1.68 -10.48 -7.02
C ASN A 94 -1.89 -10.24 -5.51
N GLY A 95 -0.84 -9.96 -4.74
CA GLY A 95 -1.07 -9.74 -3.31
C GLY A 95 -1.70 -8.37 -2.99
N HIS A 96 -1.60 -7.35 -3.85
CA HIS A 96 -2.45 -6.17 -3.72
C HIS A 96 -3.92 -6.50 -3.96
N GLN A 97 -4.22 -7.39 -4.91
CA GLN A 97 -5.58 -7.88 -5.11
C GLN A 97 -6.08 -8.66 -3.88
N ASP A 98 -5.24 -9.55 -3.32
CA ASP A 98 -5.58 -10.29 -2.10
C ASP A 98 -5.85 -9.34 -0.92
N TRP A 99 -5.11 -8.23 -0.82
CA TRP A 99 -5.36 -7.20 0.19
C TRP A 99 -6.71 -6.52 -0.01
N ILE A 100 -7.04 -6.10 -1.24
CA ILE A 100 -8.35 -5.51 -1.55
C ILE A 100 -9.48 -6.48 -1.21
N ASP A 101 -9.36 -7.74 -1.63
CA ASP A 101 -10.39 -8.76 -1.39
C ASP A 101 -10.56 -9.04 0.10
N GLY A 102 -9.45 -9.11 0.84
CA GLY A 102 -9.43 -9.25 2.30
C GLY A 102 -10.07 -8.04 3.01
N LEU A 103 -9.77 -6.82 2.57
CA LEU A 103 -10.36 -5.59 3.11
C LEU A 103 -11.87 -5.55 2.88
N VAL A 104 -12.33 -5.88 1.67
CA VAL A 104 -13.76 -5.96 1.34
C VAL A 104 -14.46 -7.01 2.21
N LYS A 105 -13.85 -8.19 2.37
CA LYS A 105 -14.38 -9.24 3.25
C LYS A 105 -14.50 -8.74 4.70
N ALA A 106 -13.43 -8.18 5.26
CA ALA A 106 -13.41 -7.67 6.63
C ALA A 106 -14.45 -6.57 6.86
N ALA A 107 -14.62 -5.65 5.90
CA ALA A 107 -15.62 -4.57 6.00
C ALA A 107 -17.07 -5.08 5.91
N ARG A 108 -17.32 -6.19 5.21
CA ARG A 108 -18.63 -6.84 5.14
C ARG A 108 -18.94 -7.66 6.39
N ASP A 109 -17.94 -8.38 6.91
CA ASP A 109 -18.07 -9.24 8.09
C ASP A 109 -18.10 -8.43 9.39
N GLY A 110 -17.48 -7.24 9.42
CA GLY A 110 -17.50 -6.32 10.56
C GLY A 110 -18.80 -5.53 10.73
N LYS A 111 -19.87 -5.90 10.00
CA LYS A 111 -21.23 -5.41 10.20
C LYS A 111 -22.00 -6.28 11.20
#